data_AF-A0AAE0TKT5-F1
#
_entry.id   AF-A0AAE0TKT5-F1
#
_cell.length_a   1.000
_cell.length_b   1.000
_cell.length_c   1.000
_cell.angle_alpha   90.00
_cell.angle_beta   90.00
_cell.angle_gamma   90.00
#
_symmetry.space_group_name_H-M   'P 1'
#
loop_
_entity.id
_entity.type
_entity.pdbx_description
1 polymer ?
#
loop_
_entity_poly.entity_id
_entity_poly.type
_entity_poly.pdbx_seq_one_letter_code
_entity_poly.pdbx_strand_id
1 'polypeptide(L)'
;MRDWSESEVLNSWPRIEEFLMDELQPEYILSFFVQENIFSVDEYEEVFWSMGRRVEMTNALLKTMKKHLPDALFVLLYALEEVDEENKHIVKELERLVTTGKYQQDASKISSDEDK
;
A
#
# COMPACT_ATOMS: atom_id res chain seq x y z
N MET A 1 9.15 9.80 10.76
CA MET A 1 7.82 9.15 10.74
C MET A 1 7.16 9.58 9.44
N ARG A 2 6.67 8.65 8.63
CA ARG A 2 5.93 8.96 7.40
C ARG A 2 4.65 9.68 7.83
N ASP A 3 4.35 10.84 7.23
CA ASP A 3 3.22 11.72 7.62
C ASP A 3 2.32 11.98 6.40
N TRP A 4 1.88 10.89 5.77
CA TRP A 4 0.96 10.95 4.63
C TRP A 4 -0.48 10.87 5.14
N SER A 5 -1.31 11.78 4.65
CA SER A 5 -2.75 11.72 4.86
C SER A 5 -3.37 10.55 4.12
N GLU A 6 -4.53 10.09 4.61
CA GLU A 6 -5.37 9.11 3.93
C GLU A 6 -5.63 9.50 2.47
N SER A 7 -5.87 10.79 2.22
CA SER A 7 -6.12 11.32 0.88
C SER A 7 -4.91 11.15 -0.05
N GLU A 8 -3.69 11.45 0.41
CA GLU A 8 -2.48 11.30 -0.42
C GLU A 8 -2.25 9.84 -0.81
N VAL A 9 -2.50 8.92 0.14
CA VAL A 9 -2.38 7.49 -0.07
C VAL A 9 -3.46 6.98 -1.03
N LEU A 10 -4.73 7.32 -0.81
CA LEU A 10 -5.85 6.91 -1.67
C LEU A 10 -5.67 7.36 -3.12
N ASN A 11 -5.19 8.59 -3.33
CA ASN A 11 -4.97 9.12 -4.67
C ASN A 11 -3.79 8.46 -5.39
N SER A 12 -2.84 7.90 -4.64
CA SER A 12 -1.71 7.16 -5.18
C SER A 12 -1.98 5.67 -5.32
N TRP A 13 -3.05 5.18 -4.69
CA TRP A 13 -3.39 3.77 -4.57
C TRP A 13 -3.45 3.00 -5.90
N PRO A 14 -4.04 3.51 -7.00
CA PRO A 14 -4.06 2.75 -8.26
C PRO A 14 -2.67 2.40 -8.78
N ARG A 15 -1.69 3.31 -8.63
CA ARG A 15 -0.29 3.09 -9.04
C ARG A 15 0.44 2.15 -8.08
N ILE A 16 0.11 2.24 -6.80
CA ILE A 16 0.63 1.34 -5.76
C ILE A 16 0.12 -0.09 -6.01
N GLU A 17 -1.18 -0.25 -6.30
CA GLU A 17 -1.78 -1.54 -6.66
C GLU A 17 -1.08 -2.15 -7.87
N GLU A 18 -0.93 -1.39 -8.96
CA GLU A 18 -0.24 -1.86 -10.17
C GLU A 18 1.19 -2.32 -9.88
N PHE A 19 1.98 -1.51 -9.18
CA PHE A 19 3.36 -1.84 -8.83
C PHE A 19 3.48 -3.08 -7.93
N LEU A 20 2.67 -3.16 -6.88
CA LEU A 20 2.71 -4.29 -5.94
C LEU A 20 2.20 -5.59 -6.57
N MET A 21 1.31 -5.51 -7.57
CA MET A 21 0.89 -6.67 -8.35
C MET A 21 2.02 -7.28 -9.18
N ASP A 22 3.14 -6.60 -9.40
CA ASP A 22 4.30 -7.17 -10.06
C ASP A 22 5.37 -7.64 -9.06
N GLU A 23 5.65 -6.83 -8.04
CA GLU A 23 6.81 -7.03 -7.16
C GLU A 23 6.51 -7.81 -5.86
N LEU A 24 5.27 -7.81 -5.35
CA LEU A 24 5.01 -8.25 -3.98
C LEU A 24 4.95 -9.77 -3.82
N GLN A 25 5.64 -10.28 -2.79
CA GLN A 25 5.51 -11.65 -2.27
C GLN A 25 4.76 -11.62 -0.93
N PRO A 26 3.43 -11.84 -0.93
CA PRO A 26 2.57 -11.57 0.23
C PRO A 26 2.71 -12.56 1.39
N GLU A 27 3.27 -13.75 1.15
CA GLU A 27 3.32 -14.86 2.13
C GLU A 27 4.05 -14.49 3.43
N TYR A 28 5.10 -13.66 3.33
CA TYR A 28 5.97 -13.34 4.47
C TYR A 28 5.53 -12.09 5.25
N ILE A 29 4.64 -11.29 4.68
CA ILE A 29 4.24 -9.99 5.24
C ILE A 29 2.85 -10.02 5.88
N LEU A 30 2.01 -11.00 5.54
CA LEU A 30 0.61 -11.03 5.96
C LEU A 30 0.44 -11.09 7.49
N SER A 31 1.34 -11.79 8.19
CA SER A 31 1.31 -11.92 9.66
C SER A 31 1.46 -10.58 10.38
N PHE A 32 2.19 -9.61 9.79
CA PHE A 32 2.38 -8.28 10.38
C PHE A 32 1.06 -7.51 10.48
N PHE A 33 0.16 -7.67 9.52
CA PHE A 33 -1.15 -6.98 9.55
C PHE A 33 -2.01 -7.44 10.72
N VAL A 34 -1.90 -8.71 11.14
CA VAL A 34 -2.62 -9.21 12.32
C VAL A 34 -1.91 -8.78 13.61
N GLN A 35 -0.58 -8.84 13.64
CA GLN A 35 0.21 -8.43 14.81
C GLN A 35 -0.01 -6.96 15.16
N GLU A 36 -0.11 -6.11 14.15
CA GLU A 36 -0.37 -4.68 14.31
C GLU A 36 -1.88 -4.34 14.40
N ASN A 37 -2.76 -5.35 14.50
CA ASN A 37 -4.22 -5.20 14.58
C ASN A 37 -4.85 -4.43 13.42
N ILE A 38 -4.22 -4.44 12.24
CA ILE A 38 -4.78 -3.86 11.02
C ILE A 38 -5.82 -4.82 10.43
N PHE A 39 -5.50 -6.11 10.37
CA PHE A 39 -6.42 -7.14 9.91
C PHE A 39 -6.99 -7.91 11.09
N SER A 40 -8.28 -8.23 11.00
CA SER A 40 -8.89 -9.28 11.79
C SER A 40 -8.38 -10.67 11.38
N VAL A 41 -8.60 -11.66 12.24
CA VAL A 41 -8.27 -13.07 11.92
C VAL A 41 -9.04 -13.54 10.69
N ASP A 42 -10.31 -13.16 10.55
CA ASP A 42 -11.14 -13.52 9.40
C ASP A 42 -10.59 -12.94 8.09
N GLU A 43 -10.14 -11.68 8.10
CA GLU A 43 -9.51 -11.03 6.94
C GLU A 43 -8.16 -11.66 6.59
N TYR A 44 -7.36 -12.02 7.61
CA TYR A 44 -6.13 -12.77 7.40
C TYR A 44 -6.42 -14.11 6.71
N GLU A 45 -7.40 -14.86 7.21
CA GLU A 45 -7.78 -16.14 6.63
C GLU A 45 -8.30 -15.98 5.20
N GLU A 46 -9.11 -14.96 4.91
CA GLU A 46 -9.58 -14.66 3.55
C GLU A 46 -8.42 -14.44 2.58
N VAL A 47 -7.38 -13.70 2.99
CA VAL A 47 -6.20 -13.45 2.17
C VAL A 47 -5.32 -14.70 2.08
N PHE A 48 -5.03 -15.35 3.19
CA PHE A 48 -4.15 -16.51 3.28
C PHE A 48 -4.69 -17.72 2.51
N TRP A 49 -6.00 -17.95 2.56
CA TRP A 49 -6.66 -19.06 1.86
C TRP A 49 -7.12 -18.70 0.45
N SER A 50 -6.83 -17.48 -0.03
CA SER A 50 -7.04 -17.14 -1.44
C SER A 50 -6.24 -18.11 -2.33
N MET A 51 -6.86 -18.59 -3.41
CA MET A 51 -6.37 -19.79 -4.12
C MET A 51 -4.96 -19.62 -4.72
N GLY A 52 -3.96 -20.20 -4.04
CA GLY A 52 -2.82 -20.97 -4.59
C GLY A 52 -1.80 -20.29 -5.51
N ARG A 53 -1.89 -18.98 -5.73
CA ARG A 53 -0.98 -18.24 -6.62
C ARG A 53 -0.67 -16.86 -6.05
N ARG A 54 0.60 -16.46 -6.19
CA ARG A 54 1.16 -15.18 -5.74
C ARG A 54 0.27 -13.97 -6.11
N VAL A 55 -0.25 -13.97 -7.34
CA VAL A 55 -1.08 -12.89 -7.91
C VAL A 55 -2.43 -12.77 -7.19
N GLU A 56 -3.13 -13.89 -7.00
CA GLU A 56 -4.42 -13.97 -6.33
C GLU A 56 -4.31 -13.52 -4.86
N MET A 57 -3.27 -13.97 -4.16
CA MET A 57 -2.99 -13.56 -2.78
C MET A 57 -2.61 -12.08 -2.69
N THR A 58 -1.82 -11.57 -3.64
CA THR A 58 -1.48 -10.14 -3.71
C THR A 58 -2.76 -9.31 -3.90
N ASN A 59 -3.62 -9.71 -4.83
CA ASN A 59 -4.88 -9.01 -5.10
C ASN A 59 -5.83 -9.05 -3.89
N ALA A 60 -5.93 -10.19 -3.20
CA ALA A 60 -6.72 -10.30 -1.97
C ALA A 60 -6.15 -9.38 -0.88
N LEU A 61 -4.83 -9.39 -0.67
CA LEU A 61 -4.15 -8.51 0.27
C LEU A 61 -4.44 -7.04 -0.04
N LEU A 62 -4.23 -6.59 -1.28
CA LEU A 62 -4.43 -5.18 -1.68
C LEU A 62 -5.89 -4.74 -1.49
N LYS A 63 -6.87 -5.58 -1.84
CA LYS A 63 -8.29 -5.29 -1.61
C LYS A 63 -8.61 -5.10 -0.13
N THR A 64 -8.02 -5.93 0.73
CA THR A 64 -8.21 -5.81 2.19
C THR A 64 -7.49 -4.57 2.72
N MET A 65 -6.23 -4.33 2.33
CA MET A 65 -5.47 -3.14 2.71
C MET A 65 -6.20 -1.83 2.40
N LYS A 66 -6.85 -1.76 1.24
CA LYS A 66 -7.60 -0.57 0.81
C LYS A 66 -8.68 -0.13 1.80
N LYS A 67 -9.25 -1.06 2.57
CA LYS A 67 -10.26 -0.79 3.61
C LYS A 67 -9.67 -0.13 4.86
N HIS A 68 -8.36 -0.24 5.03
CA HIS A 68 -7.61 0.11 6.25
C HIS A 68 -6.51 1.15 5.96
N LEU A 69 -6.65 1.92 4.88
CA LEU A 69 -5.70 2.98 4.57
C LEU A 69 -5.90 4.18 5.51
N PRO A 70 -4.83 4.90 5.86
CA PRO A 70 -3.44 4.72 5.40
C PRO A 70 -2.64 3.68 6.20
N ASP A 71 -3.15 3.24 7.35
CA ASP A 71 -2.41 2.44 8.34
C ASP A 71 -1.88 1.12 7.77
N ALA A 72 -2.66 0.45 6.93
CA ALA A 72 -2.22 -0.75 6.23
C ALA A 72 -0.98 -0.53 5.37
N LEU A 73 -0.85 0.63 4.71
CA LEU A 73 0.35 0.94 3.93
C LEU A 73 1.57 1.14 4.84
N PHE A 74 1.40 1.75 6.02
CA PHE A 74 2.50 1.92 6.97
C PHE A 74 2.99 0.58 7.52
N VAL A 75 2.06 -0.33 7.82
CA VAL A 75 2.42 -1.70 8.24
C VAL A 75 3.08 -2.48 7.12
N LEU A 76 2.63 -2.33 5.87
CA LEU A 76 3.31 -2.94 4.72
C LEU A 76 4.76 -2.47 4.63
N LEU A 77 5.00 -1.15 4.72
CA LEU A 77 6.35 -0.60 4.61
C LEU A 77 7.25 -1.11 5.73
N TYR A 78 6.74 -1.14 6.96
CA TYR A 78 7.46 -1.72 8.09
C TYR A 78 7.77 -3.21 7.87
N ALA A 79 6.79 -4.02 7.45
CA ALA A 79 6.99 -5.43 7.17
C ALA A 79 8.04 -5.67 6.07
N LEU A 80 8.02 -4.87 5.00
CA LEU A 80 9.02 -4.94 3.93
C LEU A 80 10.43 -4.59 4.42
N GLU A 81 10.57 -3.63 5.34
CA GLU A 81 11.84 -3.26 5.97
C GLU A 81 12.39 -4.36 6.89
N GLU A 82 11.50 -5.11 7.56
CA GLU A 82 11.87 -6.17 8.52
C GLU A 82 12.15 -7.53 7.87
N VAL A 83 11.45 -7.88 6.78
CA VAL A 83 11.51 -9.23 6.19
C VAL A 83 12.79 -9.47 5.38
N ASP A 84 13.19 -8.54 4.52
CA ASP A 84 14.35 -8.72 3.64
C ASP A 84 14.92 -7.38 3.17
N GLU A 85 16.26 -7.27 3.12
CA GLU A 85 16.93 -6.11 2.53
C GLU A 85 16.64 -5.94 1.04
N GLU A 86 16.33 -7.03 0.32
CA GLU A 86 15.97 -6.97 -1.10
C GLU A 86 14.70 -6.14 -1.33
N ASN A 87 13.79 -6.07 -0.34
CA ASN A 87 12.55 -5.29 -0.42
C ASN A 87 12.76 -3.76 -0.33
N LYS A 88 13.98 -3.28 -0.04
CA LYS A 88 14.29 -1.84 0.06
C LYS A 88 13.92 -1.07 -1.21
N HIS A 89 13.95 -1.71 -2.38
CA HIS A 89 13.54 -1.06 -3.62
C HIS A 89 12.01 -0.85 -3.68
N ILE A 90 11.21 -1.81 -3.19
CA ILE A 90 9.74 -1.70 -3.09
C ILE A 90 9.39 -0.54 -2.17
N VAL A 91 10.01 -0.46 -0.98
CA VAL A 91 9.79 0.63 -0.01
C VAL A 91 10.05 2.00 -0.64
N LYS A 92 11.21 2.18 -1.29
CA LYS A 92 11.56 3.44 -1.95
C LYS A 92 10.58 3.82 -3.06
N GLU A 93 10.12 2.84 -3.83
CA GLU A 93 9.18 3.10 -4.92
C GLU A 93 7.79 3.47 -4.38
N LEU A 94 7.31 2.79 -3.35
CA LEU A 94 6.07 3.17 -2.66
C LEU A 94 6.14 4.60 -2.10
N GLU A 95 7.26 4.97 -1.46
CA GLU A 95 7.50 6.33 -0.97
C GLU A 95 7.49 7.36 -2.11
N ARG A 96 8.12 7.03 -3.25
CA ARG A 96 8.10 7.87 -4.45
C ARG A 96 6.68 8.04 -4.99
N LEU A 97 5.90 6.96 -5.08
CA LEU A 97 4.54 6.98 -5.63
C LEU A 97 3.62 7.88 -4.80
N VAL A 98 3.68 7.80 -3.47
CA VAL A 98 2.86 8.66 -2.59
C VAL A 98 3.33 10.12 -2.66
N THR A 99 4.66 10.34 -2.60
CA THR A 99 5.22 11.70 -2.58
C THR A 99 5.02 12.42 -3.91
N THR A 100 5.14 11.75 -5.06
CA THR A 100 4.88 12.35 -6.37
C THR A 100 3.38 12.56 -6.65
N GLY A 101 2.51 11.73 -6.07
CA GLY A 101 1.07 11.97 -6.06
C GLY A 101 0.68 13.28 -5.40
N LYS A 102 1.38 13.69 -4.34
CA LYS A 102 1.19 14.98 -3.67
C LYS A 102 1.36 16.18 -4.62
N TYR A 103 2.44 16.19 -5.41
CA TYR A 103 2.75 17.31 -6.30
C TYR A 103 1.78 17.46 -7.47
N GLN A 104 1.19 16.36 -7.96
CA GLN A 104 0.18 16.44 -9.02
C GLN A 104 -1.12 17.12 -8.53
N GLN A 105 -1.46 17.00 -7.24
CA GLN A 105 -2.63 17.66 -6.67
C GLN A 105 -2.43 19.15 -6.43
N ASP A 106 -1.25 19.52 -5.94
CA ASP A 106 -0.92 20.92 -5.71
C ASP A 106 -0.89 21.71 -7.03
N ALA A 107 -0.36 21.10 -8.11
CA ALA A 107 -0.38 21.71 -9.44
C ALA A 107 -1.79 21.86 -10.02
N SER A 108 -2.68 20.88 -9.81
CA SER A 108 -4.07 20.95 -10.30
C SER A 108 -4.95 21.93 -9.51
N LYS A 109 -4.66 22.17 -8.23
CA LYS A 109 -5.37 23.20 -7.43
C LYS A 109 -4.98 24.62 -7.83
N ILE A 110 -3.72 24.86 -8.19
CA ILE A 110 -3.24 26.19 -8.60
C ILE A 110 -3.83 26.60 -9.97
N SER A 111 -4.13 25.64 -10.85
CA SER A 111 -4.72 25.88 -12.17
C SER A 111 -6.19 26.32 -12.17
N SER A 112 -6.90 26.22 -11.05
CA SER A 112 -8.36 26.49 -11.00
C SER A 112 -8.73 27.90 -10.56
N ASP A 113 -7.74 28.72 -10.17
CA ASP A 113 -7.95 30.10 -9.69
C ASP A 113 -7.64 31.19 -10.75
N GLU A 114 -7.23 30.81 -11.97
CA GLU A 114 -6.88 31.75 -13.06
C GLU A 114 -7.96 31.98 -14.13
N ASP A 115 -9.14 31.36 -14.02
CA ASP A 115 -10.28 31.69 -14.88
C ASP A 115 -11.36 32.45 -14.08
N LYS A 116 -11.15 33.75 -13.89
CA LYS A 116 -12.16 34.74 -13.48
C LYS A 116 -12.69 35.51 -14.68
#